data_AF-A0A0P1AQD7-F1
#
_entry.id   AF-A0A0P1AQD7-F1
#
_cell.length_a   1.000
_cell.length_b   1.000
_cell.length_c   1.000
_cell.angle_alpha   90.00
_cell.angle_beta   90.00
_cell.angle_gamma   90.00
#
_symmetry.space_group_name_H-M   'P 1'
#
loop_
_entity.id
_entity.type
_entity.pdbx_description
1 polymer ?
#
loop_
_entity_poly.entity_id
_entity_poly.type
_entity_poly.pdbx_seq_one_letter_code
_entity_poly.pdbx_strand_id
1 'polypeptide(L)'
;MKRTEQICTSFCGSADYIAPEMIRGDGYGLAADLWSYGCVVYELLTGYPPFYLQHDRALLFHAIETDELSFPKHFSPTLCAFLSGLLHKEAHQRLGNGPNGMQEIFDHPFFANVSWHRLETKQVAPPIVPKLTSKLDTSNFEDQFTSQLVEGHLVYEERDSQSALTDEVDNSFFFGEFDWCADATQFKEYASNIRT
;
A
#
# COMPACT_ATOMS: atom_id res chain seq x y z
N MET A 1 -25.73 -0.25 -2.97
CA MET A 1 -25.01 -0.06 -4.25
C MET A 1 -24.14 -1.29 -4.44
N LYS A 2 -24.49 -2.21 -5.35
CA LYS A 2 -23.62 -3.37 -5.64
C LYS A 2 -22.45 -2.83 -6.45
N ARG A 3 -21.25 -2.77 -5.85
CA ARG A 3 -20.02 -2.42 -6.57
C ARG A 3 -19.81 -3.56 -7.57
N THR A 4 -19.97 -3.30 -8.87
CA THR A 4 -19.47 -4.23 -9.89
C THR A 4 -17.97 -4.34 -9.63
N GLU A 5 -17.49 -5.53 -9.27
CA GLU A 5 -16.06 -5.76 -9.03
C GLU A 5 -15.32 -5.43 -10.33
N GLN A 6 -14.64 -4.30 -10.35
CA GLN A 6 -13.78 -3.93 -11.45
C GLN A 6 -12.55 -4.82 -11.33
N ILE A 7 -12.46 -5.81 -12.21
CA ILE A 7 -11.35 -6.76 -12.26
C ILE A 7 -10.21 -6.10 -13.03
N CYS A 8 -9.04 -6.05 -12.41
CA CYS A 8 -7.79 -5.62 -13.02
C CYS A 8 -7.03 -6.83 -13.59
N THR A 9 -6.24 -6.63 -14.65
CA THR A 9 -5.48 -7.69 -15.31
C THR A 9 -4.00 -7.37 -15.47
N SER A 10 -3.57 -6.16 -15.07
CA SER A 10 -2.17 -5.74 -15.14
C SER A 10 -1.30 -6.52 -14.15
N PHE A 11 -0.15 -7.01 -14.61
CA PHE A 11 0.84 -7.61 -13.71
C PHE A 11 1.79 -6.53 -13.18
N CYS A 12 1.48 -6.00 -11.99
CA CYS A 12 2.27 -4.97 -11.32
C CYS A 12 2.38 -5.22 -9.81
N GLY A 13 3.36 -4.58 -9.16
CA GLY A 13 3.60 -4.69 -7.72
C GLY A 13 5.01 -5.17 -7.37
N SER A 14 5.32 -5.12 -6.07
CA SER A 14 6.58 -5.65 -5.52
C SER A 14 6.46 -7.16 -5.32
N ALA A 15 7.45 -7.93 -5.81
CA ALA A 15 7.35 -9.38 -5.94
C ALA A 15 6.94 -10.13 -4.66
N ASP A 16 7.40 -9.67 -3.49
CA ASP A 16 7.15 -10.28 -2.19
C ASP A 16 5.70 -10.11 -1.68
N TYR A 17 4.92 -9.21 -2.30
CA TYR A 17 3.56 -8.86 -1.87
C TYR A 17 2.49 -9.19 -2.93
N ILE A 18 2.89 -9.80 -4.05
CA ILE A 18 1.97 -10.20 -5.13
C ILE A 18 1.11 -11.38 -4.66
N ALA A 19 -0.19 -11.30 -4.90
CA ALA A 19 -1.15 -12.35 -4.56
C ALA A 19 -1.12 -13.53 -5.55
N PRO A 20 -1.48 -14.76 -5.15
CA PRO A 20 -1.45 -15.94 -6.02
C PRO A 20 -2.27 -15.80 -7.30
N GLU A 21 -3.46 -15.19 -7.22
CA GLU A 21 -4.33 -14.95 -8.39
C GLU A 21 -3.69 -14.01 -9.43
N MET A 22 -2.81 -13.10 -9.01
CA MET A 22 -2.07 -12.21 -9.92
C MET A 22 -0.94 -12.97 -10.63
N ILE A 23 -0.30 -13.94 -9.96
CA ILE A 23 0.70 -14.83 -10.57
C ILE A 23 0.05 -15.73 -11.64
N ARG A 24 -1.15 -16.25 -11.34
CA ARG A 24 -1.93 -17.09 -12.28
C ARG A 24 -2.49 -16.31 -13.46
N GLY A 25 -2.67 -15.00 -13.31
CA GLY A 25 -3.28 -14.15 -14.34
C GLY A 25 -4.81 -14.22 -14.36
N ASP A 26 -5.44 -14.62 -13.26
CA ASP A 26 -6.90 -14.82 -13.14
C ASP A 26 -7.69 -13.50 -13.12
N GLY A 27 -6.99 -12.37 -13.14
CA GLY A 27 -7.52 -11.07 -12.79
C GLY A 27 -7.65 -10.91 -11.27
N TYR A 28 -7.65 -9.68 -10.80
CA TYR A 28 -7.63 -9.39 -9.36
C TYR A 28 -8.49 -8.16 -9.02
N GLY A 29 -8.85 -8.06 -7.75
CA GLY A 29 -9.61 -6.96 -7.16
C GLY A 29 -9.18 -6.73 -5.71
N LEU A 30 -10.12 -6.30 -4.86
CA LEU A 30 -9.86 -5.99 -3.44
C LEU A 30 -9.18 -7.14 -2.68
N ALA A 31 -9.46 -8.39 -3.05
CA ALA A 31 -8.84 -9.54 -2.42
C ALA A 31 -7.30 -9.50 -2.48
N ALA A 32 -6.71 -9.01 -3.58
CA ALA A 32 -5.25 -8.90 -3.70
C ALA A 32 -4.68 -7.92 -2.67
N ASP A 33 -5.38 -6.82 -2.38
CA ASP A 33 -4.98 -5.87 -1.31
C ASP A 33 -5.00 -6.55 0.07
N LEU A 34 -5.96 -7.45 0.32
CA LEU A 34 -6.03 -8.22 1.57
C LEU A 34 -4.85 -9.17 1.74
N TRP A 35 -4.36 -9.75 0.63
CA TRP A 35 -3.15 -10.56 0.64
C TRP A 35 -1.92 -9.71 0.97
N SER A 36 -1.71 -8.60 0.25
CA SER A 36 -0.57 -7.71 0.49
C SER A 36 -0.59 -7.15 1.92
N TYR A 37 -1.78 -6.85 2.45
CA TYR A 37 -1.97 -6.49 3.86
C TYR A 37 -1.51 -7.61 4.81
N GLY A 38 -1.91 -8.86 4.55
CA GLY A 38 -1.43 -10.03 5.30
C GLY A 38 0.09 -10.16 5.27
N CYS A 39 0.73 -9.95 4.11
CA CYS A 39 2.17 -9.96 3.97
C CYS A 39 2.85 -8.91 4.85
N VAL A 40 2.35 -7.66 4.83
CA VAL A 40 2.89 -6.57 5.66
C VAL A 40 2.71 -6.85 7.15
N VAL A 41 1.55 -7.38 7.58
CA VAL A 41 1.35 -7.75 8.99
C VAL A 41 2.33 -8.84 9.42
N TYR A 42 2.51 -9.86 8.60
CA TYR A 42 3.49 -10.92 8.87
C TYR A 42 4.91 -10.36 8.96
N GLU A 43 5.29 -9.47 8.06
CA GLU A 43 6.60 -8.83 8.01
C GLU A 43 6.87 -7.94 9.23
N LEU A 44 5.90 -7.13 9.65
CA LEU A 44 6.04 -6.31 10.87
C LEU A 44 6.28 -7.17 12.13
N LEU A 45 5.81 -8.42 12.14
CA LEU A 45 5.93 -9.34 13.26
C LEU A 45 7.19 -10.22 13.21
N THR A 46 7.75 -10.45 12.03
CA THR A 46 8.87 -11.39 11.82
C THR A 46 10.14 -10.77 11.26
N GLY A 47 10.03 -9.56 10.68
CA GLY A 47 11.10 -8.88 9.95
C GLY A 47 11.24 -9.31 8.49
N TYR A 48 10.45 -10.27 8.00
CA TYR A 48 10.50 -10.77 6.62
C TYR A 48 9.10 -11.05 6.06
N PRO A 49 8.87 -10.94 4.75
CA PRO A 49 7.64 -11.41 4.11
C PRO A 49 7.38 -12.90 4.38
N PRO A 50 6.10 -13.37 4.30
CA PRO A 50 5.75 -14.76 4.59
C PRO A 50 6.40 -15.77 3.64
N PHE A 51 6.63 -15.37 2.39
CA PHE A 51 7.41 -16.11 1.40
C PHE A 51 8.56 -15.21 0.97
N TYR A 52 9.79 -15.64 1.24
CA TYR A 52 10.97 -14.84 0.94
C TYR A 52 12.09 -15.73 0.40
N LEU A 53 12.42 -15.54 -0.87
CA LEU A 53 13.51 -16.23 -1.55
C LEU A 53 14.38 -15.20 -2.27
N GLN A 54 15.63 -15.10 -1.83
CA GLN A 54 16.57 -14.16 -2.41
C GLN A 54 16.95 -14.59 -3.83
N HIS A 55 16.85 -13.65 -4.77
CA HIS A 55 17.35 -13.75 -6.14
C HIS A 55 16.69 -14.78 -7.07
N ASP A 56 15.62 -15.48 -6.65
CA ASP A 56 14.86 -16.37 -7.54
C ASP A 56 13.36 -16.07 -7.50
N ARG A 57 12.92 -15.27 -8.46
CA ARG A 57 11.51 -14.87 -8.60
C ARG A 57 10.62 -16.05 -9.02
N ALA A 58 11.14 -16.99 -9.80
CA ALA A 58 10.34 -18.12 -10.27
C ALA A 58 10.03 -19.07 -9.11
N LEU A 59 11.03 -19.34 -8.26
CA LEU A 59 10.82 -20.11 -7.04
C LEU A 59 9.97 -19.36 -6.02
N LEU A 60 10.13 -18.03 -5.88
CA LEU A 60 9.26 -17.23 -5.02
C LEU A 60 7.80 -17.34 -5.44
N PHE A 61 7.51 -17.17 -6.73
CA PHE A 61 6.15 -17.28 -7.24
C PHE A 61 5.59 -18.69 -7.06
N HIS A 62 6.41 -19.72 -7.30
CA HIS A 62 6.02 -21.09 -7.01
C HIS A 62 5.64 -21.27 -5.53
N ALA A 63 6.48 -20.83 -4.60
CA ALA A 63 6.21 -20.90 -3.16
C ALA A 63 4.94 -20.12 -2.77
N ILE A 64 4.72 -18.94 -3.35
CA ILE A 64 3.49 -18.17 -3.16
C ILE A 64 2.25 -18.96 -3.60
N GLU A 65 2.34 -19.81 -4.63
CA GLU A 65 1.21 -20.61 -5.08
C GLU A 65 1.02 -21.93 -4.31
N THR A 66 2.11 -22.57 -3.87
CA THR A 66 2.08 -23.97 -3.41
C THR A 66 2.43 -24.16 -1.94
N ASP A 67 3.34 -23.36 -1.38
CA ASP A 67 3.83 -23.58 -0.03
C ASP A 67 2.81 -23.15 1.02
N GLU A 68 2.74 -23.94 2.11
CA GLU A 68 1.95 -23.61 3.29
C GLU A 68 2.63 -22.49 4.10
N LEU A 69 1.79 -21.67 4.76
CA LEU A 69 2.28 -20.61 5.63
C LEU A 69 2.90 -21.19 6.90
N SER A 70 4.15 -20.84 7.17
CA SER A 70 4.85 -21.19 8.40
C SER A 70 4.67 -20.11 9.45
N PHE A 71 4.55 -20.49 10.73
CA PHE A 71 4.40 -19.56 11.84
C PHE A 71 5.47 -19.77 12.90
N PRO A 72 6.08 -18.69 13.42
CA PRO A 72 6.92 -18.78 14.61
C PRO A 72 6.15 -19.33 15.81
N LYS A 73 6.80 -20.16 16.64
CA LYS A 73 6.17 -20.82 17.80
C LYS A 73 5.57 -19.88 18.85
N HIS A 74 6.00 -18.62 18.86
CA HIS A 74 5.54 -17.61 19.82
C HIS A 74 4.27 -16.88 19.34
N PHE A 75 3.78 -17.15 18.13
CA PHE A 75 2.54 -16.56 17.65
C PHE A 75 1.34 -17.14 18.41
N SER A 76 0.39 -16.27 18.76
CA SER A 76 -0.84 -16.72 19.40
C SER A 76 -1.75 -17.41 18.37
N PRO A 77 -2.61 -18.36 18.80
CA PRO A 77 -3.57 -19.00 17.90
C PRO A 77 -4.46 -17.98 17.17
N THR A 78 -4.84 -16.89 17.85
CA THR A 78 -5.63 -15.79 17.28
C THR A 78 -4.90 -15.08 16.15
N LEU A 79 -3.60 -14.81 16.31
CA LEU A 79 -2.78 -14.20 15.27
C LEU A 79 -2.59 -15.14 14.08
N CYS A 80 -2.31 -16.42 14.32
CA CYS A 80 -2.20 -17.41 13.26
C CYS A 80 -3.49 -17.52 12.45
N ALA A 81 -4.65 -17.57 13.12
CA ALA A 81 -5.95 -17.61 12.45
C ALA A 81 -6.19 -16.36 11.58
N PHE A 82 -5.82 -15.17 12.08
CA PHE A 82 -5.92 -13.92 11.32
C PHE A 82 -5.08 -13.95 10.04
N LEU A 83 -3.80 -14.31 10.18
CA LEU A 83 -2.86 -14.38 9.07
C LEU A 83 -3.22 -15.48 8.07
N SER A 84 -3.64 -16.67 8.54
CA SER A 84 -4.14 -17.74 7.66
C SER A 84 -5.37 -17.32 6.86
N GLY A 85 -6.24 -16.49 7.44
CA GLY A 85 -7.40 -15.94 6.74
C GLY A 85 -7.00 -14.94 5.65
N LEU A 86 -6.10 -14.00 5.96
CA LEU A 86 -5.62 -12.99 4.98
C LEU A 86 -4.71 -13.58 3.89
N LEU A 87 -3.89 -14.57 4.24
CA LEU A 87 -2.94 -15.22 3.34
C LEU A 87 -3.50 -16.53 2.78
N HIS A 88 -4.83 -16.61 2.64
CA HIS A 88 -5.47 -17.71 1.94
C HIS A 88 -5.18 -17.61 0.44
N LYS A 89 -4.73 -18.72 -0.16
CA LYS A 89 -4.31 -18.74 -1.57
C LYS A 89 -5.47 -18.45 -2.52
N GLU A 90 -6.65 -18.99 -2.20
CA GLU A 90 -7.88 -18.74 -2.95
C GLU A 90 -8.52 -17.41 -2.52
N ALA A 91 -8.56 -16.45 -3.44
CA ALA A 91 -9.04 -15.09 -3.20
C ALA A 91 -10.47 -15.02 -2.62
N HIS A 92 -11.38 -15.89 -3.07
CA HIS A 92 -12.77 -15.93 -2.61
C HIS A 92 -12.95 -16.48 -1.19
N GLN A 93 -11.92 -17.13 -0.62
CA GLN A 93 -11.92 -17.64 0.76
C GLN A 93 -11.11 -16.75 1.70
N ARG A 94 -10.52 -15.67 1.17
CA ARG A 94 -9.68 -14.75 1.93
C ARG A 94 -10.54 -13.94 2.91
N LEU A 95 -10.08 -13.85 4.15
CA LEU A 95 -10.73 -13.06 5.21
C LEU A 95 -10.92 -11.62 4.73
N GLY A 96 -12.16 -11.11 4.80
CA GLY A 96 -12.49 -9.78 4.30
C GLY A 96 -13.05 -9.75 2.87
N ASN A 97 -12.99 -10.87 2.15
CA ASN A 97 -13.57 -11.04 0.81
C ASN A 97 -14.81 -11.96 0.80
N GLY A 98 -15.27 -12.38 1.98
CA GLY A 98 -16.49 -13.16 2.16
C GLY A 98 -17.77 -12.30 2.11
N PRO A 99 -18.95 -12.89 2.38
CA PRO A 99 -20.23 -12.19 2.34
C PRO A 99 -20.35 -10.98 3.29
N ASN A 100 -19.61 -10.99 4.40
CA ASN A 100 -19.57 -9.86 5.35
C ASN A 100 -18.47 -8.84 5.01
N GLY A 101 -17.66 -9.12 3.99
CA GLY A 101 -16.59 -8.25 3.50
C GLY A 101 -15.61 -7.83 4.59
N MET A 102 -15.10 -6.60 4.50
CA MET A 102 -14.13 -6.03 5.44
C MET A 102 -14.57 -6.06 6.92
N GLN A 103 -15.86 -6.17 7.21
CA GLN A 103 -16.35 -6.28 8.58
C GLN A 103 -15.74 -7.49 9.32
N GLU A 104 -15.44 -8.58 8.60
CA GLU A 104 -14.77 -9.75 9.16
C GLU A 104 -13.37 -9.42 9.71
N ILE A 105 -12.67 -8.46 9.11
CA ILE A 105 -11.35 -7.99 9.57
C ILE A 105 -11.53 -7.12 10.81
N PHE A 106 -12.47 -6.17 10.78
CA PHE A 106 -12.72 -5.27 11.91
C PHE A 106 -13.20 -6.01 13.17
N ASP A 107 -13.99 -7.06 12.99
CA ASP A 107 -14.52 -7.89 14.08
C ASP A 107 -13.59 -9.04 14.48
N HIS A 108 -12.48 -9.24 13.77
CA HIS A 108 -11.58 -10.35 14.05
C HIS A 108 -11.01 -10.25 15.47
N PRO A 109 -10.93 -11.35 16.25
CA PRO A 109 -10.44 -11.30 17.63
C PRO A 109 -9.01 -10.77 17.80
N PHE A 110 -8.22 -10.73 16.72
CA PHE A 110 -6.90 -10.06 16.69
C PHE A 110 -7.00 -8.58 17.07
N PHE A 111 -8.11 -7.92 16.70
CA PHE A 111 -8.39 -6.52 17.00
C PHE A 111 -9.36 -6.29 18.16
N ALA A 112 -9.59 -7.30 19.01
CA ALA A 112 -10.56 -7.21 20.12
C ALA A 112 -10.32 -6.01 21.07
N ASN A 113 -9.08 -5.54 21.19
CA ASN A 113 -8.70 -4.41 22.04
C ASN A 113 -8.58 -3.08 21.28
N VAL A 114 -8.94 -3.03 20.00
CA VAL A 114 -8.88 -1.83 19.17
C VAL A 114 -10.25 -1.17 19.11
N SER A 115 -10.29 0.10 19.48
CA SER A 115 -11.46 0.94 19.22
C SER A 115 -11.27 1.64 17.88
N TRP A 116 -11.95 1.14 16.84
CA TRP A 116 -11.88 1.68 15.49
C TRP A 116 -12.25 3.17 15.42
N HIS A 117 -13.29 3.59 16.14
CA HIS A 117 -13.68 4.99 16.22
C HIS A 117 -12.58 5.88 16.83
N ARG A 118 -11.92 5.42 17.91
CA ARG A 118 -10.81 6.17 18.51
C ARG A 118 -9.59 6.22 17.59
N LEU A 119 -9.34 5.16 16.81
CA LEU A 119 -8.25 5.13 15.85
C LEU A 119 -8.51 6.13 14.70
N GLU A 120 -9.70 6.10 14.11
CA GLU A 120 -10.14 7.01 13.05
C GLU A 120 -10.08 8.48 13.49
N THR A 121 -10.54 8.77 14.71
CA THR A 121 -10.49 10.13 15.30
C THR A 121 -9.14 10.50 15.92
N LYS A 122 -8.10 9.68 15.69
CA LYS A 122 -6.71 9.91 16.15
C LYS A 122 -6.56 10.08 17.67
N GLN A 123 -7.42 9.41 18.46
CA GLN A 123 -7.40 9.40 19.93
C GLN A 123 -6.59 8.24 20.53
N VAL A 124 -5.98 7.41 19.68
CA VAL A 124 -5.03 6.37 20.08
C VAL A 124 -3.64 6.94 19.91
N ALA A 125 -2.86 6.99 21.00
CA ALA A 125 -1.47 7.43 20.93
C ALA A 125 -0.66 6.42 20.09
N PRO A 126 0.14 6.87 19.10
CA PRO A 126 0.98 5.96 18.34
C PRO A 126 2.07 5.36 19.24
N PRO A 127 2.44 4.09 19.04
CA PRO A 127 3.44 3.43 19.87
C PRO A 127 4.85 4.01 19.68
N ILE A 128 5.12 4.61 18.52
CA ILE A 128 6.37 5.27 18.18
C ILE A 128 6.04 6.68 17.70
N VAL A 129 6.63 7.68 18.34
CA VAL A 129 6.58 9.08 17.91
C VAL A 129 7.97 9.44 17.39
N PRO A 130 8.14 9.70 16.07
CA PRO A 130 9.42 10.10 15.51
C PRO A 130 9.94 11.36 16.18
N LYS A 131 11.23 11.38 16.52
CA LYS A 131 11.87 12.58 17.09
C LYS A 131 12.23 13.52 15.95
N LEU A 132 11.83 14.78 16.09
CA LEU A 132 12.14 15.85 15.15
C LEU A 132 12.78 17.01 15.90
N THR A 133 13.88 17.51 15.37
CA THR A 133 14.59 18.69 15.88
C THR A 133 14.07 19.99 15.27
N SER A 134 13.51 19.92 14.05
CA SER A 134 12.93 21.06 13.35
C SER A 134 11.91 20.61 12.29
N LYS A 135 11.22 21.57 11.65
CA LYS A 135 10.31 21.29 10.52
C LYS A 135 11.01 20.78 9.26
N LEU A 136 12.34 21.00 9.17
CA LEU A 136 13.16 20.61 8.02
C LEU A 136 14.05 19.40 8.37
N ASP A 137 13.82 18.75 9.51
CA ASP A 137 14.61 17.60 9.94
C ASP A 137 14.33 16.38 9.06
N THR A 138 15.37 15.90 8.39
CA THR A 138 15.34 14.73 7.51
C THR A 138 16.03 13.50 8.12
N SER A 139 16.34 13.50 9.41
CA SER A 139 17.09 12.41 10.09
C SER A 139 16.38 11.05 10.15
N ASN A 140 15.07 11.02 9.85
CA ASN A 140 14.31 9.77 9.74
C ASN A 140 14.28 9.22 8.29
N PHE A 141 15.05 9.81 7.37
CA PHE A 141 15.24 9.35 5.99
C PHE A 141 16.69 8.92 5.77
N GLU A 142 16.93 8.05 4.80
CA GLU A 142 18.29 7.56 4.53
C GLU A 142 19.19 8.64 3.88
N ASP A 143 20.43 8.71 4.34
CA ASP A 143 21.43 9.69 3.88
C ASP A 143 21.68 9.66 2.37
N GLN A 144 21.50 8.48 1.75
CA GLN A 144 21.67 8.31 0.31
C GLN A 144 20.70 9.17 -0.52
N PHE A 145 19.56 9.57 0.05
CA PHE A 145 18.61 10.48 -0.59
C PHE A 145 18.84 11.93 -0.18
N THR A 146 19.02 12.18 1.12
CA THR A 146 19.14 13.55 1.66
C THR A 146 20.45 14.24 1.28
N SER A 147 21.47 13.47 0.90
CA SER A 147 22.76 13.99 0.43
C SER A 147 22.79 14.31 -1.07
N GLN A 148 21.74 13.97 -1.82
CA GLN A 148 21.69 14.25 -3.26
C GLN A 148 21.47 15.75 -3.51
N LEU A 149 22.22 16.30 -4.47
CA LEU A 149 22.00 17.66 -4.92
C LEU A 149 20.68 17.72 -5.70
N VAL A 150 19.79 18.61 -5.30
CA VAL A 150 18.58 18.90 -6.05
C VAL A 150 18.96 19.79 -7.24
N GLU A 151 19.14 19.19 -8.41
CA GLU A 151 19.30 19.94 -9.66
C GLU A 151 17.94 20.55 -10.04
N GLY A 152 17.83 21.87 -9.93
CA GLY A 152 16.63 22.61 -10.28
C GLY A 152 16.42 22.69 -11.80
N HIS A 153 16.12 21.59 -12.47
CA HIS A 153 15.51 21.63 -13.80
C HIS A 153 13.99 21.82 -13.66
N LEU A 154 13.60 23.01 -13.21
CA LEU A 154 12.29 23.54 -13.58
C LEU A 154 12.41 23.93 -15.06
N VAL A 155 12.07 23.02 -15.97
CA VAL A 155 11.93 23.34 -17.40
C VAL A 155 10.67 24.21 -17.54
N TYR A 156 10.78 25.49 -17.22
CA TYR A 156 9.94 26.52 -17.81
C TYR A 156 10.67 26.98 -19.07
N GLU A 157 10.71 26.11 -20.09
CA GLU A 157 11.00 26.62 -21.43
C GLU A 157 9.81 27.51 -21.82
N GLU A 158 10.04 28.82 -21.89
CA GLU A 158 9.15 29.73 -22.59
C GLU A 158 9.01 29.17 -24.01
N ARG A 159 7.82 28.65 -24.35
CA ARG A 159 7.53 28.19 -25.71
C ARG A 159 7.74 29.36 -26.67
N ASP A 160 8.85 29.33 -27.41
CA ASP A 160 9.16 30.31 -28.43
C ASP A 160 8.03 30.29 -29.48
N SER A 161 7.38 31.43 -29.72
CA SER A 161 6.16 31.51 -30.54
C SER A 161 6.38 31.27 -32.04
N GLN A 162 7.52 30.71 -32.44
CA GLN A 162 7.92 30.53 -33.85
C GLN A 162 8.36 29.11 -34.22
N SER A 163 8.34 28.12 -33.32
CA SER A 163 8.51 26.71 -33.71
C SER A 163 7.16 26.00 -33.90
N ALA A 164 6.28 26.58 -34.71
CA ALA A 164 5.19 25.83 -35.33
C ALA A 164 5.81 24.89 -36.38
N LEU A 165 6.34 23.77 -35.91
CA LEU A 165 6.72 22.66 -36.78
C LEU A 165 5.43 21.98 -37.26
N THR A 166 5.37 21.84 -38.58
CA THR A 166 4.37 21.16 -39.39
C THR A 166 3.88 19.84 -38.78
N ASP A 167 2.58 19.77 -38.48
CA ASP A 167 1.60 18.66 -38.40
C ASP A 167 1.97 17.15 -38.36
N GLU A 168 3.21 16.71 -38.14
CA GLU A 168 3.52 15.26 -38.07
C GLU A 168 4.32 14.75 -36.87
N VAL A 169 4.82 15.59 -35.94
CA VAL A 169 5.48 15.09 -34.71
C VAL A 169 5.29 16.06 -33.53
N ASP A 170 4.05 16.36 -33.14
CA ASP A 170 3.80 17.08 -31.88
C ASP A 170 3.50 16.09 -30.75
N ASN A 171 4.55 15.71 -30.04
CA ASN A 171 4.49 14.93 -28.80
C ASN A 171 4.06 15.82 -27.61
N SER A 172 3.17 16.79 -27.81
CA SER A 172 2.56 17.56 -26.73
C SER A 172 1.50 16.69 -26.05
N PHE A 173 1.96 15.78 -25.19
CA PHE A 173 1.09 15.00 -24.31
C PHE A 173 0.27 15.96 -23.43
N PHE A 174 -1.00 16.17 -23.81
CA PHE A 174 -1.94 16.94 -23.02
C PHE A 174 -2.48 16.08 -21.87
N PHE A 175 -2.08 16.39 -20.65
CA PHE A 175 -2.59 15.75 -19.42
C PHE A 175 -3.75 16.57 -18.84
N GLY A 176 -4.91 16.54 -19.51
CA GLY A 176 -6.00 17.49 -19.29
C GLY A 176 -6.65 17.54 -17.89
N GLU A 177 -6.36 16.58 -17.01
CA GLU A 177 -6.86 16.55 -15.63
C GLU A 177 -5.73 16.55 -14.59
N PHE A 178 -4.50 16.87 -15.01
CA PHE A 178 -3.34 16.87 -14.09
C PHE A 178 -3.25 18.16 -13.26
N ASP A 179 -3.80 19.27 -13.75
CA ASP A 179 -3.86 20.53 -13.01
C ASP A 179 -4.95 20.46 -11.93
N TRP A 180 -4.54 20.38 -10.67
CA TRP A 180 -5.45 20.27 -9.53
C TRP A 180 -5.01 21.12 -8.34
N CYS A 181 -5.97 21.71 -7.61
CA CYS A 181 -5.75 22.44 -6.37
C CYS A 181 -6.82 22.06 -5.35
N ALA A 182 -6.39 21.62 -4.16
CA ALA A 182 -7.29 21.31 -3.05
C ALA A 182 -8.05 22.56 -2.58
N ASP A 183 -9.34 22.42 -2.27
CA ASP A 183 -10.10 23.52 -1.65
C ASP A 183 -9.56 23.83 -0.25
N ALA A 184 -9.23 25.09 -0.02
CA ALA A 184 -8.67 25.59 1.24
C ALA A 184 -9.57 25.32 2.46
N THR A 185 -10.87 25.10 2.28
CA THR A 185 -11.78 24.74 3.38
C THR A 185 -11.51 23.35 3.96
N GLN A 186 -10.92 22.42 3.18
CA GLN A 186 -10.58 21.06 3.64
C GLN A 186 -9.41 21.03 4.65
N PHE A 187 -8.56 22.06 4.66
CA PHE A 187 -7.38 22.12 5.54
C PHE A 187 -7.66 22.67 6.94
N LYS A 188 -8.74 23.45 7.12
CA LYS A 188 -9.06 24.06 8.42
C LYS A 188 -9.45 23.03 9.49
N GLU A 189 -10.03 21.90 9.11
CA GLU A 189 -10.37 20.81 10.04
C GLU A 189 -9.15 19.99 10.49
N TYR A 190 -8.12 19.86 9.66
CA TYR A 190 -6.92 19.10 10.01
C TYR A 190 -5.93 19.88 10.89
N ALA A 191 -5.81 21.19 10.68
CA ALA A 191 -4.87 22.03 11.44
C ALA A 191 -5.30 22.28 12.91
N SER A 192 -6.59 22.18 13.24
CA SER A 192 -7.08 22.35 14.61
C SER A 192 -6.75 21.18 15.54
N ASN A 193 -6.47 19.99 14.99
CA ASN A 193 -6.19 18.77 15.77
C ASN A 193 -4.68 18.49 15.95
N ILE A 194 -3.81 19.36 15.42
CA ILE A 194 -2.36 19.33 15.67
C ILE A 194 -2.03 20.54 16.55
N ARG A 195 -2.47 20.50 17.81
CA ARG A 195 -1.89 21.36 18.86
C ARG A 195 -1.12 20.45 19.82
N THR A 196 0.20 20.71 19.83
CA THR A 196 1.27 20.31 20.77
C THR A 196 0.89 19.48 21.97
#